data_AF-A0A172XRP8-F1
#
_entry.id   AF-A0A172XRP8-F1
#
_cell.length_a   1.000
_cell.length_b   1.000
_cell.length_c   1.000
_cell.angle_alpha   90.00
_cell.angle_beta   90.00
_cell.angle_gamma   90.00
#
_symmetry.space_group_name_H-M   'P 1'
#
loop_
_entity.id
_entity.type
_entity.pdbx_description
1 polymer ?
#
loop_
_entity_poly.entity_id
_entity_poly.type
_entity_poly.pdbx_seq_one_letter_code
_entity_poly.pdbx_strand_id
1 'polypeptide(L)'
;MKKSFLIILILLISCHRDNSVQEDDNSNAQKIKIPVVVNVLYETPAGNISEEQIRSQIAVLNEDFNAKNSDFNSVPAVFAGVKADVGIEFVLTAIHRAKMDMSKWDNSDAGGGMKETAKGGLDSTDPSSKLNIHVVEKLKNDSITIGFADDPNGDIKINGVVVLSKAFGRIGTVVAPTNKGRVAVHEIGHWLGLTHLFNGDKDGDCVDDGVEDTPIHSSDVQGNPSFPRHGTCPNSPIEMTMNYMCITDDVAKYMFTNGQKKLMLSKFTVGSPWYNFRMK
;
A
#
# COMPACT_ATOMS: atom_id res chain seq x y z
N MET A 1 -12.36 14.68 -83.86
CA MET A 1 -12.43 13.25 -83.52
C MET A 1 -12.30 13.11 -82.01
N LYS A 2 -13.37 12.70 -81.33
CA LYS A 2 -13.40 12.43 -79.88
C LYS A 2 -12.72 11.08 -79.60
N LYS A 3 -11.87 11.01 -78.57
CA LYS A 3 -11.53 9.75 -77.89
C LYS A 3 -11.62 9.98 -76.39
N SER A 4 -12.65 9.38 -75.80
CA SER A 4 -12.80 9.20 -74.35
C SER A 4 -11.73 8.25 -73.85
N PHE A 5 -11.16 8.54 -72.67
CA PHE A 5 -10.67 7.51 -71.77
C PHE A 5 -11.19 7.77 -70.36
N LEU A 6 -11.86 6.74 -69.85
CA LEU A 6 -12.47 6.59 -68.55
C LEU A 6 -11.37 6.27 -67.53
N ILE A 7 -11.25 7.03 -66.44
CA ILE A 7 -10.46 6.62 -65.27
C ILE A 7 -11.32 6.76 -64.01
N ILE A 8 -11.35 5.64 -63.30
CA ILE A 8 -12.17 5.28 -62.16
C ILE A 8 -11.69 6.02 -60.90
N LEU A 9 -12.61 6.69 -60.21
CA LEU A 9 -12.38 7.32 -58.92
C LEU A 9 -12.53 6.26 -57.82
N ILE A 10 -11.41 5.73 -57.32
CA ILE A 10 -11.39 4.86 -56.14
C ILE A 10 -11.37 5.76 -54.90
N LEU A 11 -12.52 5.90 -54.23
CA LEU A 11 -12.56 6.38 -52.84
C LEU A 11 -12.01 5.27 -51.93
N LEU A 12 -10.78 5.44 -51.44
CA LEU A 12 -10.29 4.68 -50.30
C LEU A 12 -10.86 5.31 -49.02
N ILE A 13 -11.90 4.68 -48.47
CA ILE A 13 -12.34 4.90 -47.09
C ILE A 13 -11.33 4.17 -46.20
N SER A 14 -10.31 4.90 -45.73
CA SER A 14 -9.52 4.44 -44.58
C SER A 14 -10.23 4.86 -43.30
N CYS A 15 -10.93 3.92 -42.69
CA CYS A 15 -11.32 4.00 -41.28
C CYS A 15 -10.05 3.75 -40.45
N HIS A 16 -9.33 4.80 -40.07
CA HIS A 16 -8.34 4.71 -38.99
C HIS A 16 -8.94 5.37 -37.76
N ARG A 17 -9.26 4.53 -36.79
CA ARG A 17 -9.76 4.93 -35.49
C ARG A 17 -8.52 5.22 -34.65
N ASP A 18 -8.02 6.45 -34.73
CA ASP A 18 -7.02 6.96 -33.80
C ASP A 18 -7.66 7.07 -32.42
N ASN A 19 -7.63 5.95 -31.69
CA ASN A 19 -7.84 5.93 -30.25
C ASN A 19 -6.47 6.07 -29.59
N SER A 20 -5.74 7.14 -29.93
CA SER A 20 -4.66 7.61 -29.08
C SER A 20 -5.30 8.20 -27.83
N VAL A 21 -5.45 7.37 -26.80
CA VAL A 21 -5.51 7.89 -25.43
C VAL A 21 -4.21 8.66 -25.28
N GLN A 22 -4.29 9.99 -25.33
CA GLN A 22 -3.19 10.82 -24.90
C GLN A 22 -2.94 10.43 -23.45
N GLU A 23 -1.82 9.76 -23.20
CA GLU A 23 -1.21 9.76 -21.88
C GLU A 23 -0.85 11.22 -21.61
N ASP A 24 -1.77 11.92 -20.94
CA ASP A 24 -1.46 13.16 -20.27
C ASP A 24 -0.38 12.83 -19.23
N ASP A 25 0.88 13.03 -19.60
CA ASP A 25 2.00 13.27 -18.69
C ASP A 25 1.77 14.61 -18.00
N ASN A 26 0.72 14.67 -17.20
CA ASN A 26 0.42 15.79 -16.35
C ASN A 26 1.27 15.65 -15.10
N SER A 27 2.48 16.18 -15.17
CA SER A 27 3.35 16.51 -14.03
C SER A 27 2.68 17.43 -12.98
N ASN A 28 1.39 17.76 -13.17
CA ASN A 28 0.52 18.49 -12.27
C ASN A 28 -0.77 17.71 -11.90
N ALA A 29 -0.77 16.38 -11.99
CA ALA A 29 -1.82 15.56 -11.38
C ALA A 29 -1.88 15.89 -9.88
N GLN A 30 -2.96 16.54 -9.46
CA GLN A 30 -3.17 16.94 -8.07
C GLN A 30 -2.99 15.71 -7.17
N LYS A 31 -2.00 15.76 -6.26
CA LYS A 31 -1.77 14.67 -5.30
C LYS A 31 -3.04 14.39 -4.51
N ILE A 32 -3.33 13.11 -4.31
CA ILE A 32 -4.45 12.69 -3.47
C ILE A 32 -4.04 12.91 -2.02
N LYS A 33 -4.76 13.78 -1.32
CA LYS A 33 -4.55 14.01 0.11
C LYS A 33 -5.52 13.14 0.90
N ILE A 34 -5.01 12.27 1.76
CA ILE A 34 -5.79 11.38 2.62
C ILE A 34 -5.72 11.87 4.07
N PRO A 35 -6.84 12.20 4.71
CA PRO A 35 -6.85 12.53 6.12
C PRO A 35 -6.68 11.24 6.94
N VAL A 36 -5.75 11.29 7.89
CA VAL A 36 -5.37 10.16 8.74
C VAL A 36 -5.78 10.43 10.18
N VAL A 37 -6.33 9.42 10.83
CA VAL A 37 -6.56 9.35 12.27
C VAL A 37 -5.72 8.22 12.84
N VAL A 38 -4.95 8.50 13.88
CA VAL A 38 -4.14 7.49 14.57
C VAL A 38 -4.76 7.16 15.92
N ASN A 39 -5.19 5.92 16.09
CA ASN A 39 -5.85 5.41 17.30
C ASN A 39 -4.85 4.54 18.08
N VAL A 40 -4.26 5.07 19.16
CA VAL A 40 -3.26 4.36 19.96
C VAL A 40 -3.93 3.60 21.10
N LEU A 41 -3.77 2.28 21.09
CA LEU A 41 -4.19 1.36 22.14
C LEU A 41 -2.98 0.81 22.86
N TYR A 42 -2.89 1.11 24.16
CA TYR A 42 -1.71 0.82 24.96
C TYR A 42 -2.04 0.24 26.33
N GLU A 43 -1.10 -0.48 26.92
CA GLU A 43 -1.14 -0.97 28.29
C GLU A 43 0.01 -0.39 29.11
N THR A 44 1.20 -0.26 28.53
CA THR A 44 2.40 0.25 29.19
C THR A 44 2.74 1.67 28.75
N PRO A 45 3.64 2.38 29.46
CA PRO A 45 4.19 3.65 28.97
C PRO A 45 4.90 3.53 27.61
N ALA A 46 5.53 2.38 27.32
CA ALA A 46 6.22 2.15 26.05
C ALA A 46 5.25 1.95 24.87
N GLY A 47 4.10 1.30 25.09
CA GLY A 47 3.05 1.21 24.08
C GLY A 47 2.31 2.51 23.83
N ASN A 48 2.33 3.46 24.78
CA ASN A 48 1.78 4.80 24.61
C ASN A 48 2.74 5.70 23.82
N ILE A 49 3.00 5.35 22.56
CA ILE A 49 4.01 5.98 21.70
C ILE A 49 3.86 7.50 21.62
N SER A 50 4.98 8.21 21.53
CA SER A 50 4.95 9.68 21.52
C SER A 50 4.30 10.24 20.24
N GLU A 51 3.86 11.50 20.28
CA GLU A 51 3.35 12.16 19.08
C GLU A 51 4.44 12.31 18.01
N GLU A 52 5.71 12.49 18.41
CA GLU A 52 6.84 12.55 17.49
C GLU A 52 7.03 11.22 16.76
N GLN A 53 6.87 10.08 17.45
CA GLN A 53 6.90 8.77 16.80
C GLN A 53 5.76 8.64 15.78
N ILE A 54 4.55 9.06 16.11
CA ILE A 54 3.42 9.09 15.17
C ILE A 54 3.72 9.97 13.96
N ARG A 55 4.19 11.20 14.18
CA ARG A 55 4.55 12.13 13.11
C ARG A 55 5.69 11.59 12.23
N SER A 56 6.61 10.83 12.82
CA SER A 56 7.67 10.16 12.06
C SER A 56 7.11 9.12 11.09
N GLN A 57 6.03 8.40 11.46
CA GLN A 57 5.36 7.49 10.54
C GLN A 57 4.69 8.24 9.41
N ILE A 58 3.97 9.33 9.71
CA ILE A 58 3.32 10.15 8.68
C ILE A 58 4.35 10.73 7.70
N ALA A 59 5.54 11.09 8.18
CA ALA A 59 6.65 11.49 7.32
C ALA A 59 7.11 10.35 6.40
N VAL A 60 7.30 9.14 6.93
CA VAL A 60 7.66 7.95 6.13
C VAL A 60 6.61 7.65 5.07
N LEU A 61 5.31 7.69 5.40
CA LEU A 61 4.24 7.49 4.42
C LEU A 61 4.34 8.52 3.28
N ASN A 62 4.51 9.79 3.62
CA ASN A 62 4.67 10.84 2.63
C ASN A 62 5.97 10.75 1.83
N GLU A 63 7.02 10.12 2.36
CA GLU A 63 8.26 9.86 1.65
C GLU A 63 8.11 8.69 0.66
N ASP A 64 7.70 7.53 1.16
CA ASP A 64 7.63 6.27 0.41
C ASP A 64 6.53 6.30 -0.67
N PHE A 65 5.35 6.88 -0.41
CA PHE A 65 4.30 7.04 -1.44
C PHE A 65 4.59 8.16 -2.45
N ASN A 66 5.66 8.94 -2.26
CA ASN A 66 6.02 10.02 -3.18
C ASN A 66 7.45 9.92 -3.72
N ALA A 67 8.09 8.75 -3.62
CA ALA A 67 9.46 8.54 -4.08
C ALA A 67 10.49 9.55 -3.51
N LYS A 68 10.26 10.03 -2.28
CA LYS A 68 11.16 10.95 -1.56
C LYS A 68 12.00 10.25 -0.51
N ASN A 69 11.83 8.95 -0.34
CA ASN A 69 12.66 8.13 0.54
C ASN A 69 14.11 8.10 0.04
N SER A 70 15.07 8.24 0.97
CA SER A 70 16.50 8.39 0.63
C SER A 70 17.10 7.19 -0.12
N ASP A 71 16.51 6.00 0.02
CA ASP A 71 16.93 4.76 -0.63
C ASP A 71 16.16 4.46 -1.94
N PHE A 72 15.31 5.36 -2.42
CA PHE A 72 14.63 5.21 -3.71
C PHE A 72 15.59 5.10 -4.91
N ASN A 73 16.81 5.64 -4.76
CA ASN A 73 17.88 5.53 -5.75
C ASN A 73 18.72 4.26 -5.62
N SER A 74 18.48 3.45 -4.60
CA SER A 74 19.07 2.11 -4.43
C SER A 74 18.33 1.04 -5.24
N VAL A 75 17.21 1.38 -5.89
CA VAL A 75 16.49 0.48 -6.81
C VAL A 75 17.43 -0.05 -7.88
N PRO A 76 17.57 -1.39 -8.01
CA PRO A 76 18.41 -1.98 -9.04
C PRO A 76 18.04 -1.53 -10.44
N ALA A 77 19.04 -1.36 -11.30
CA ALA A 77 18.86 -0.82 -12.65
C ALA A 77 17.79 -1.56 -13.48
N VAL A 78 17.63 -2.88 -13.28
CA VAL A 78 16.61 -3.69 -13.97
C VAL A 78 15.17 -3.25 -13.65
N PHE A 79 14.93 -2.64 -12.48
CA PHE A 79 13.62 -2.14 -12.05
C PHE A 79 13.51 -0.60 -12.08
N ALA A 80 14.55 0.10 -12.51
CA ALA A 80 14.57 1.57 -12.52
C ALA A 80 13.49 2.18 -13.43
N GLY A 81 13.07 1.46 -14.48
CA GLY A 81 12.03 1.89 -15.41
C GLY A 81 10.60 1.74 -14.88
N VAL A 82 10.39 1.00 -13.78
CA VAL A 82 9.05 0.70 -13.25
C VAL A 82 8.78 1.32 -11.88
N LYS A 83 9.79 1.88 -11.19
CA LYS A 83 9.59 2.52 -9.87
C LYS A 83 8.72 3.78 -9.96
N ALA A 84 7.85 3.99 -8.97
CA ALA A 84 6.83 5.03 -9.03
C ALA A 84 6.90 6.08 -7.89
N ASP A 85 6.63 7.35 -8.23
CA ASP A 85 5.99 8.31 -7.32
C ASP A 85 4.47 8.06 -7.40
N VAL A 86 3.87 7.52 -6.34
CA VAL A 86 2.43 7.18 -6.33
C VAL A 86 1.57 8.45 -6.32
N GLY A 87 2.02 9.53 -5.67
CA GLY A 87 1.31 10.80 -5.62
C GLY A 87 0.21 10.87 -4.56
N ILE A 88 0.36 10.16 -3.44
CA ILE A 88 -0.55 10.19 -2.29
C ILE A 88 0.12 10.89 -1.11
N GLU A 89 -0.53 11.91 -0.56
CA GLU A 89 -0.10 12.65 0.63
C GLU A 89 -1.00 12.29 1.82
N PHE A 90 -0.40 11.99 2.96
CA PHE A 90 -1.11 11.63 4.20
C PHE A 90 -1.06 12.79 5.19
N VAL A 91 -2.23 13.23 5.64
CA VAL A 91 -2.37 14.38 6.53
C VAL A 91 -2.93 13.92 7.87
N LEU A 92 -2.12 13.99 8.92
CA LEU A 92 -2.57 13.67 10.28
C LEU A 92 -3.62 14.69 10.74
N THR A 93 -4.83 14.22 11.01
CA THR A 93 -5.96 15.07 11.43
C THR A 93 -6.33 14.91 12.90
N ALA A 94 -6.10 13.72 13.47
CA ALA A 94 -6.35 13.46 14.89
C ALA A 94 -5.47 12.33 15.42
N ILE A 95 -5.22 12.38 16.73
CA ILE A 95 -4.66 11.28 17.50
C ILE A 95 -5.63 10.99 18.65
N HIS A 96 -6.06 9.74 18.75
CA HIS A 96 -6.82 9.22 19.89
C HIS A 96 -5.98 8.21 20.65
N ARG A 97 -6.21 8.12 21.95
CA ARG A 97 -5.44 7.24 22.84
C ARG A 97 -6.37 6.62 23.87
N ALA A 98 -6.22 5.32 24.12
CA ALA A 98 -6.93 4.64 25.20
C ALA A 98 -6.09 3.50 25.76
N LYS A 99 -6.35 3.19 27.03
CA LYS A 99 -5.90 1.94 27.61
C LYS A 99 -6.67 0.79 26.96
N MET A 100 -5.95 -0.21 26.46
CA MET A 100 -6.57 -1.41 25.93
C MET A 100 -7.07 -2.32 27.06
N ASP A 101 -8.20 -3.00 26.83
CA ASP A 101 -8.75 -4.01 27.74
C ASP A 101 -8.97 -5.32 26.99
N MET A 102 -7.90 -6.11 26.88
CA MET A 102 -7.92 -7.39 26.16
C MET A 102 -8.84 -8.44 26.79
N SER A 103 -9.27 -8.25 28.04
CA SER A 103 -10.20 -9.19 28.68
C SER A 103 -11.57 -9.19 28.01
N LYS A 104 -11.91 -8.10 27.31
CA LYS A 104 -13.15 -7.92 26.54
C LYS A 104 -12.99 -8.24 25.06
N TRP A 105 -11.76 -8.47 24.61
CA TRP A 105 -11.47 -8.81 23.22
C TRP A 105 -12.03 -10.22 22.96
N ASP A 106 -12.69 -10.43 21.82
CA ASP A 106 -13.19 -11.75 21.41
C ASP A 106 -12.37 -12.30 20.22
N ASN A 107 -12.69 -13.50 19.72
CA ASN A 107 -12.02 -14.10 18.56
C ASN A 107 -12.92 -14.09 17.32
N SER A 108 -13.98 -13.28 17.32
CA SER A 108 -14.99 -13.30 16.25
C SER A 108 -14.53 -12.61 14.97
N ASP A 109 -13.47 -11.79 15.06
CA ASP A 109 -12.80 -11.16 13.92
C ASP A 109 -11.29 -11.04 14.16
N ALA A 110 -10.52 -10.74 13.10
CA ALA A 110 -9.08 -10.55 13.16
C ALA A 110 -8.66 -9.35 14.05
N GLY A 111 -9.58 -8.40 14.25
CA GLY A 111 -9.45 -7.24 15.12
C GLY A 111 -9.61 -7.56 16.61
N GLY A 112 -10.24 -8.69 16.95
CA GLY A 112 -10.57 -9.09 18.31
C GLY A 112 -11.24 -7.99 19.15
N GLY A 113 -11.94 -7.02 18.57
CA GLY A 113 -12.52 -5.88 19.30
C GLY A 113 -11.58 -4.69 19.54
N MET A 114 -10.37 -4.66 18.99
CA MET A 114 -9.47 -3.49 19.09
C MET A 114 -10.03 -2.24 18.41
N LYS A 115 -10.94 -2.39 17.45
CA LYS A 115 -11.60 -1.27 16.76
C LYS A 115 -12.96 -0.91 17.36
N GLU A 116 -13.27 -1.44 18.54
CA GLU A 116 -14.57 -1.28 19.20
C GLU A 116 -14.37 -0.87 20.67
N THR A 117 -14.79 0.35 21.03
CA THR A 117 -14.69 0.83 22.43
C THR A 117 -15.45 -0.07 23.39
N ALA A 118 -16.61 -0.58 22.96
CA ALA A 118 -17.44 -1.50 23.75
C ALA A 118 -16.72 -2.83 24.09
N LYS A 119 -15.76 -3.23 23.26
CA LYS A 119 -14.93 -4.41 23.47
C LYS A 119 -13.55 -4.06 24.03
N GLY A 120 -13.32 -2.86 24.55
CA GLY A 120 -12.02 -2.49 25.14
C GLY A 120 -10.96 -2.04 24.13
N GLY A 121 -11.38 -1.68 22.92
CA GLY A 121 -10.58 -1.05 21.88
C GLY A 121 -10.87 0.45 21.73
N LEU A 122 -10.73 0.95 20.50
CA LEU A 122 -11.03 2.33 20.10
C LEU A 122 -11.82 2.34 18.78
N ASP A 123 -12.98 2.98 18.77
CA ASP A 123 -13.77 3.13 17.55
C ASP A 123 -13.04 3.96 16.48
N SER A 124 -13.20 3.59 15.21
CA SER A 124 -12.73 4.39 14.09
C SER A 124 -13.45 5.75 14.02
N THR A 125 -12.71 6.80 13.66
CA THR A 125 -13.26 8.15 13.44
C THR A 125 -13.53 8.38 11.96
N ASP A 126 -14.78 8.66 11.61
CA ASP A 126 -15.27 8.89 10.23
C ASP A 126 -14.68 7.92 9.18
N PRO A 127 -14.78 6.59 9.40
CA PRO A 127 -14.07 5.58 8.61
C PRO A 127 -14.46 5.52 7.13
N SER A 128 -15.55 6.18 6.72
CA SER A 128 -15.92 6.35 5.30
C SER A 128 -15.19 7.48 4.58
N SER A 129 -14.37 8.25 5.27
CA SER A 129 -13.67 9.43 4.72
C SER A 129 -12.28 9.68 5.30
N LYS A 130 -11.86 8.92 6.31
CA LYS A 130 -10.55 9.04 6.95
C LYS A 130 -9.89 7.67 7.07
N LEU A 131 -8.62 7.60 6.70
CA LEU A 131 -7.80 6.43 6.97
C LEU A 131 -7.58 6.34 8.48
N ASN A 132 -8.13 5.30 9.10
CA ASN A 132 -7.90 4.98 10.50
C ASN A 132 -6.72 4.01 10.61
N ILE A 133 -5.70 4.42 11.36
CA ILE A 133 -4.55 3.58 11.69
C ILE A 133 -4.63 3.27 13.19
N HIS A 134 -4.96 2.03 13.52
CA HIS A 134 -4.96 1.54 14.90
C HIS A 134 -3.57 1.04 15.27
N VAL A 135 -2.91 1.75 16.17
CA VAL A 135 -1.59 1.38 16.68
C VAL A 135 -1.79 0.66 18.00
N VAL A 136 -1.50 -0.63 18.03
CA VAL A 136 -1.78 -1.49 19.19
C VAL A 136 -0.48 -1.98 19.82
N GLU A 137 -0.40 -2.03 21.15
CA GLU A 137 0.80 -2.54 21.82
C GLU A 137 0.98 -4.06 21.62
N LYS A 138 -0.13 -4.80 21.54
CA LYS A 138 -0.16 -6.25 21.33
C LYS A 138 -1.45 -6.69 20.66
N LEU A 139 -1.40 -7.84 20.01
CA LEU A 139 -2.54 -8.52 19.39
C LEU A 139 -3.03 -9.64 20.32
N LYS A 140 -4.29 -10.06 20.18
CA LYS A 140 -4.90 -11.08 21.06
C LYS A 140 -4.26 -12.45 20.92
N ASN A 141 -4.08 -12.84 19.67
CA ASN A 141 -3.35 -14.05 19.33
C ASN A 141 -1.93 -13.55 19.03
N ASP A 142 -0.90 -14.20 19.59
CA ASP A 142 0.51 -14.00 19.25
C ASP A 142 0.80 -14.41 17.78
N SER A 143 -0.11 -14.09 16.85
CA SER A 143 0.10 -14.27 15.42
C SER A 143 1.36 -13.50 15.04
N ILE A 144 2.20 -14.17 14.25
CA ILE A 144 3.46 -13.67 13.66
C ILE A 144 3.30 -12.31 12.94
N THR A 145 2.07 -11.88 12.72
CA THR A 145 1.66 -10.60 12.14
C THR A 145 2.06 -9.39 13.00
N ILE A 146 2.75 -8.45 12.36
CA ILE A 146 3.16 -7.16 12.94
C ILE A 146 2.24 -5.99 12.53
N GLY A 147 1.34 -6.23 11.58
CA GLY A 147 0.31 -5.33 11.10
C GLY A 147 -0.62 -6.04 10.11
N PHE A 148 -1.81 -5.49 9.89
CA PHE A 148 -2.73 -5.97 8.87
C PHE A 148 -3.63 -4.84 8.37
N ALA A 149 -4.22 -4.99 7.19
CA ALA A 149 -5.28 -4.14 6.67
C ALA A 149 -6.61 -4.88 6.59
N ASP A 150 -7.73 -4.18 6.72
CA ASP A 150 -9.02 -4.78 6.36
C ASP A 150 -9.14 -4.88 4.84
N ASP A 151 -9.98 -5.82 4.38
CA ASP A 151 -10.28 -5.99 2.97
C ASP A 151 -10.73 -4.64 2.36
N PRO A 152 -10.08 -4.16 1.28
CA PRO A 152 -10.46 -2.93 0.59
C PRO A 152 -11.89 -2.93 0.00
N ASN A 153 -12.53 -4.09 -0.11
CA ASN A 153 -13.91 -4.25 -0.56
C ASN A 153 -14.85 -4.65 0.60
N GLY A 154 -14.34 -4.71 1.83
CA GLY A 154 -15.08 -5.06 3.04
C GLY A 154 -15.96 -3.93 3.58
N ASP A 155 -16.41 -4.08 4.83
CA ASP A 155 -17.24 -3.06 5.49
C ASP A 155 -16.43 -1.79 5.77
N ILE A 156 -16.82 -0.71 5.09
CA ILE A 156 -16.21 0.61 5.19
C ILE A 156 -16.24 1.18 6.62
N LYS A 157 -17.09 0.69 7.52
CA LYS A 157 -17.20 1.17 8.91
C LYS A 157 -16.03 0.75 9.79
N ILE A 158 -15.37 -0.35 9.46
CA ILE A 158 -14.23 -0.88 10.23
C ILE A 158 -12.92 -0.82 9.44
N ASN A 159 -13.00 -0.40 8.18
CA ASN A 159 -11.91 -0.32 7.23
C ASN A 159 -10.78 0.63 7.70
N GLY A 160 -9.54 0.18 7.54
CA GLY A 160 -8.33 0.86 7.95
C GLY A 160 -7.17 -0.12 8.06
N VAL A 161 -6.17 0.25 8.86
CA VAL A 161 -4.97 -0.57 9.08
C VAL A 161 -4.67 -0.68 10.56
N VAL A 162 -4.04 -1.79 10.95
CA VAL A 162 -3.56 -2.07 12.30
C VAL A 162 -2.05 -2.27 12.23
N VAL A 163 -1.30 -1.67 13.14
CA VAL A 163 0.16 -1.85 13.23
C VAL A 163 0.58 -1.96 14.69
N LEU A 164 1.53 -2.85 14.99
CA LEU A 164 2.11 -2.91 16.32
C LEU A 164 2.89 -1.63 16.64
N SER A 165 2.75 -1.12 17.87
CA SER A 165 3.43 0.10 18.31
C SER A 165 4.96 0.05 18.16
N LYS A 166 5.56 -1.13 18.37
CA LYS A 166 7.00 -1.40 18.17
C LYS A 166 7.47 -1.40 16.70
N ALA A 167 6.54 -1.29 15.76
CA ALA A 167 6.78 -1.26 14.31
C ALA A 167 6.16 -0.04 13.62
N PHE A 168 5.69 0.95 14.40
CA PHE A 168 5.04 2.16 13.90
C PHE A 168 5.93 3.39 14.09
N GLY A 169 6.36 4.00 12.99
CA GLY A 169 7.29 5.12 12.93
C GLY A 169 8.72 4.69 12.63
N ARG A 170 9.65 5.64 12.78
CA ARG A 170 11.10 5.42 12.58
C ARG A 170 11.98 5.97 13.72
N ILE A 171 11.34 6.42 14.79
CA ILE A 171 11.97 6.91 16.03
C ILE A 171 11.17 6.39 17.23
N GLY A 172 11.69 6.61 18.44
CA GLY A 172 10.98 6.23 19.67
C GLY A 172 11.16 4.76 19.98
N THR A 173 10.06 4.02 20.14
CA THR A 173 10.06 2.64 20.63
C THR A 173 10.18 1.57 19.54
N VAL A 174 10.41 1.97 18.29
CA VAL A 174 10.54 1.04 17.18
C VAL A 174 11.79 0.17 17.26
N VAL A 175 11.69 -1.08 16.83
CA VAL A 175 12.76 -2.09 16.94
C VAL A 175 13.09 -2.70 15.59
N ALA A 176 14.38 -2.82 15.26
CA ALA A 176 14.82 -3.53 14.06
C ALA A 176 14.37 -5.01 14.12
N PRO A 177 13.99 -5.64 12.99
CA PRO A 177 14.16 -5.16 11.61
C PRO A 177 13.03 -4.26 11.07
N THR A 178 12.03 -3.91 11.88
CA THR A 178 10.81 -3.20 11.46
C THR A 178 10.75 -1.78 12.03
N ASN A 179 11.83 -1.03 11.83
CA ASN A 179 12.06 0.28 12.45
C ASN A 179 12.25 1.44 11.47
N LYS A 180 11.81 1.31 10.22
CA LYS A 180 11.78 2.41 9.24
C LYS A 180 10.36 2.85 8.92
N GLY A 181 9.34 2.20 9.48
CA GLY A 181 7.93 2.53 9.29
C GLY A 181 7.31 1.89 8.06
N ARG A 182 7.96 0.87 7.48
CA ARG A 182 7.51 0.26 6.21
C ARG A 182 6.45 -0.81 6.39
N VAL A 183 6.24 -1.28 7.60
CA VAL A 183 5.04 -2.06 7.97
C VAL A 183 3.78 -1.26 7.64
N ALA A 184 3.66 -0.01 8.09
CA ALA A 184 2.49 0.80 7.77
C ALA A 184 2.36 1.11 6.26
N VAL A 185 3.49 1.25 5.54
CA VAL A 185 3.48 1.45 4.08
C VAL A 185 2.91 0.20 3.38
N HIS A 186 3.34 -0.99 3.80
CA HIS A 186 2.85 -2.28 3.33
C HIS A 186 1.35 -2.45 3.58
N GLU A 187 0.90 -2.24 4.83
CA GLU A 187 -0.52 -2.37 5.17
C GLU A 187 -1.39 -1.36 4.42
N ILE A 188 -0.91 -0.13 4.21
CA ILE A 188 -1.64 0.85 3.42
C ILE A 188 -1.66 0.46 1.93
N GLY A 189 -0.65 -0.26 1.44
CA GLY A 189 -0.68 -0.91 0.13
C GLY A 189 -1.86 -1.89 0.01
N HIS A 190 -2.04 -2.78 0.99
CA HIS A 190 -3.18 -3.68 1.07
C HIS A 190 -4.52 -2.94 1.17
N TRP A 191 -4.58 -1.93 2.03
CA TRP A 191 -5.74 -1.06 2.15
C TRP A 191 -6.09 -0.40 0.81
N LEU A 192 -5.10 -0.05 -0.02
CA LEU A 192 -5.28 0.47 -1.38
C LEU A 192 -5.43 -0.62 -2.45
N GLY A 193 -5.63 -1.88 -2.07
CA GLY A 193 -5.95 -2.98 -2.99
C GLY A 193 -4.77 -3.71 -3.61
N LEU A 194 -3.54 -3.48 -3.14
CA LEU A 194 -2.41 -4.31 -3.53
C LEU A 194 -2.44 -5.65 -2.78
N THR A 195 -1.99 -6.71 -3.43
CA THR A 195 -1.74 -8.01 -2.78
C THR A 195 -0.24 -8.22 -2.60
N HIS A 196 0.15 -9.32 -1.96
CA HIS A 196 1.57 -9.70 -1.92
C HIS A 196 2.07 -10.05 -3.31
N LEU A 197 3.38 -9.91 -3.54
CA LEU A 197 4.00 -10.36 -4.80
C LEU A 197 3.99 -11.89 -4.96
N PHE A 198 3.83 -12.59 -3.85
CA PHE A 198 3.68 -14.04 -3.74
C PHE A 198 2.24 -14.31 -3.29
N ASN A 199 1.33 -14.66 -4.21
CA ASN A 199 -0.08 -14.94 -3.85
C ASN A 199 -0.41 -16.44 -3.84
N GLY A 200 0.60 -17.29 -3.84
CA GLY A 200 0.46 -18.72 -3.76
C GLY A 200 0.24 -19.20 -2.32
N ASP A 201 -0.44 -20.34 -2.15
CA ASP A 201 -0.69 -20.94 -0.83
C ASP A 201 0.56 -21.66 -0.27
N LYS A 202 1.53 -21.98 -1.14
CA LYS A 202 2.76 -22.71 -0.81
C LYS A 202 3.97 -22.12 -1.52
N ASP A 203 5.15 -22.36 -0.96
CA ASP A 203 6.41 -22.06 -1.64
C ASP A 203 6.48 -22.77 -3.00
N GLY A 204 6.79 -22.00 -4.03
CA GLY A 204 6.81 -22.42 -5.42
C GLY A 204 5.48 -22.22 -6.15
N ASP A 205 4.42 -21.79 -5.46
CA ASP A 205 3.15 -21.40 -6.10
C ASP A 205 3.32 -20.03 -6.76
N CYS A 206 3.62 -20.07 -8.06
CA CYS A 206 3.81 -18.91 -8.91
C CYS A 206 2.46 -18.30 -9.28
N VAL A 207 1.84 -17.61 -8.33
CA VAL A 207 0.59 -16.87 -8.50
C VAL A 207 0.89 -15.38 -8.55
N ASP A 208 0.44 -14.75 -9.63
CA ASP A 208 0.63 -13.34 -9.95
C ASP A 208 -0.13 -12.42 -8.95
N ASP A 209 0.35 -11.20 -8.76
CA ASP A 209 -0.32 -10.15 -7.98
C ASP A 209 -1.30 -9.30 -8.77
N GLY A 210 -1.51 -9.65 -10.04
CA GLY A 210 -2.40 -8.94 -10.95
C GLY A 210 -1.83 -7.60 -11.39
N VAL A 211 -0.54 -7.36 -11.19
CA VAL A 211 0.16 -6.15 -11.59
C VAL A 211 1.22 -6.49 -12.63
N GLU A 212 1.13 -5.89 -13.81
CA GLU A 212 1.92 -6.31 -14.98
C GLU A 212 3.43 -6.06 -14.83
N ASP A 213 3.83 -5.04 -14.06
CA ASP A 213 5.23 -4.61 -13.93
C ASP A 213 5.93 -5.13 -12.65
N THR A 214 5.28 -6.03 -11.93
CA THR A 214 5.82 -6.79 -10.82
C THR A 214 6.16 -8.21 -11.31
N PRO A 215 7.45 -8.63 -11.27
CA PRO A 215 7.80 -10.01 -11.56
C PRO A 215 7.09 -10.95 -10.60
N ILE A 216 6.70 -12.13 -11.09
CA ILE A 216 6.10 -13.17 -10.26
C ILE A 216 7.09 -13.66 -9.19
N HIS A 217 6.65 -13.76 -7.93
CA HIS A 217 7.45 -14.34 -6.84
C HIS A 217 7.02 -15.77 -6.57
N SER A 218 7.98 -16.58 -6.15
CA SER A 218 7.77 -17.97 -5.79
C SER A 218 7.50 -18.20 -4.31
N SER A 219 7.83 -17.24 -3.44
CA SER A 219 7.74 -17.41 -1.99
C SER A 219 7.71 -16.08 -1.24
N ASP A 220 7.44 -16.16 0.05
CA ASP A 220 7.40 -15.04 0.99
C ASP A 220 8.81 -14.66 1.47
N VAL A 221 9.57 -13.90 0.65
CA VAL A 221 10.97 -13.59 0.96
C VAL A 221 11.10 -12.69 2.20
N GLN A 222 11.80 -13.17 3.24
CA GLN A 222 12.05 -12.46 4.51
C GLN A 222 13.51 -11.98 4.64
N GLY A 223 13.79 -11.14 5.64
CA GLY A 223 15.13 -10.63 5.94
C GLY A 223 15.62 -9.58 4.94
N ASN A 224 16.94 -9.43 4.82
CA ASN A 224 17.59 -8.55 3.85
C ASN A 224 18.32 -9.36 2.76
N PRO A 225 17.60 -9.89 1.75
CA PRO A 225 18.19 -10.76 0.73
C PRO A 225 19.18 -10.02 -0.16
N SER A 226 20.25 -10.70 -0.59
CA SER A 226 21.18 -10.15 -1.58
C SER A 226 20.52 -10.03 -2.96
N PHE A 227 20.90 -9.00 -3.72
CA PHE A 227 20.44 -8.81 -5.09
C PHE A 227 21.53 -9.24 -6.11
N PRO A 228 21.16 -9.88 -7.24
CA PRO A 228 19.82 -10.34 -7.60
C PRO A 228 19.42 -11.62 -6.84
N ARG A 229 18.14 -11.73 -6.52
CA ARG A 229 17.53 -12.98 -6.08
C ARG A 229 16.69 -13.55 -7.23
N HIS A 230 16.92 -14.80 -7.56
CA HIS A 230 16.13 -15.52 -8.54
C HIS A 230 15.07 -16.39 -7.84
N GLY A 231 13.83 -16.31 -8.29
CA GLY A 231 12.73 -17.17 -7.85
C GLY A 231 12.78 -18.54 -8.50
N THR A 232 11.95 -19.46 -8.00
CA THR A 232 11.80 -20.84 -8.54
C THR A 232 10.71 -20.95 -9.61
N CYS A 233 10.05 -19.85 -9.94
CA CYS A 233 9.05 -19.81 -11.01
C CYS A 233 9.65 -20.07 -12.40
N PRO A 234 8.82 -20.47 -13.39
CA PRO A 234 9.28 -20.65 -14.76
C PRO A 234 10.07 -19.44 -15.27
N ASN A 235 11.19 -19.70 -15.94
CA ASN A 235 12.18 -18.70 -16.40
C ASN A 235 13.01 -18.03 -15.29
N SER A 236 12.87 -18.45 -14.03
CA SER A 236 13.67 -17.98 -12.88
C SER A 236 13.75 -16.45 -12.80
N PRO A 237 12.59 -15.77 -12.65
CA PRO A 237 12.53 -14.32 -12.66
C PRO A 237 13.41 -13.74 -11.54
N ILE A 238 13.99 -12.57 -11.79
CA ILE A 238 14.61 -11.77 -10.72
C ILE A 238 13.46 -11.24 -9.86
N GLU A 239 13.38 -11.69 -8.61
CA GLU A 239 12.34 -11.28 -7.67
C GLU A 239 12.60 -9.85 -7.19
N MET A 240 11.55 -9.02 -7.25
CA MET A 240 11.56 -7.64 -6.75
C MET A 240 11.44 -7.60 -5.21
N THR A 241 12.42 -8.14 -4.50
CA THR A 241 12.45 -8.25 -3.02
C THR A 241 12.44 -6.91 -2.29
N MET A 242 12.70 -5.82 -3.02
CA MET A 242 12.67 -4.45 -2.54
C MET A 242 11.34 -3.72 -2.71
N ASN A 243 10.31 -4.40 -3.20
CA ASN A 243 8.98 -3.84 -3.26
C ASN A 243 8.37 -3.75 -1.85
N TYR A 244 7.57 -2.73 -1.57
CA TYR A 244 6.86 -2.62 -0.29
C TYR A 244 5.88 -3.77 -0.05
N MET A 245 5.38 -4.45 -1.08
CA MET A 245 4.46 -5.61 -0.97
C MET A 245 5.18 -6.96 -0.80
N CYS A 246 6.50 -6.97 -0.62
CA CYS A 246 7.24 -8.14 -0.13
C CYS A 246 7.25 -8.17 1.41
N ILE A 247 7.68 -9.25 2.07
CA ILE A 247 7.75 -9.37 3.54
C ILE A 247 9.19 -9.40 4.12
N THR A 248 10.17 -8.98 3.32
CA THR A 248 11.54 -8.60 3.74
C THR A 248 11.61 -7.61 4.93
N ASP A 249 12.80 -7.35 5.44
CA ASP A 249 13.00 -6.32 6.48
C ASP A 249 12.71 -4.91 5.94
N ASP A 250 12.40 -3.95 6.82
CA ASP A 250 12.13 -2.57 6.41
C ASP A 250 13.28 -2.00 5.56
N VAL A 251 14.53 -2.29 5.93
CA VAL A 251 15.72 -1.80 5.22
C VAL A 251 15.82 -2.30 3.77
N ALA A 252 15.12 -3.38 3.43
CA ALA A 252 15.17 -3.99 2.11
C ALA A 252 14.08 -3.47 1.15
N LYS A 253 12.97 -2.91 1.64
CA LYS A 253 11.85 -2.44 0.79
C LYS A 253 11.88 -0.95 0.54
N TYR A 254 11.87 -0.45 -0.68
CA TYR A 254 11.98 1.01 -0.91
C TYR A 254 11.33 1.48 -2.22
N MET A 255 10.39 0.70 -2.77
CA MET A 255 9.65 1.10 -3.96
C MET A 255 8.25 0.47 -4.07
N PHE A 256 7.33 1.23 -4.68
CA PHE A 256 6.20 0.71 -5.43
C PHE A 256 6.48 0.79 -6.93
N THR A 257 5.71 0.07 -7.75
CA THR A 257 5.77 0.14 -9.21
C THR A 257 4.71 1.08 -9.81
N ASN A 258 4.85 1.40 -11.10
CA ASN A 258 3.88 2.21 -11.85
C ASN A 258 2.53 1.47 -12.01
N GLY A 259 2.55 0.15 -12.17
CA GLY A 259 1.37 -0.71 -12.16
C GLY A 259 0.66 -0.68 -10.81
N GLN A 260 1.39 -0.82 -9.70
CA GLN A 260 0.84 -0.69 -8.35
C GLN A 260 0.24 0.69 -8.12
N LYS A 261 0.92 1.77 -8.54
CA LYS A 261 0.37 3.14 -8.53
C LYS A 261 -0.97 3.22 -9.26
N LYS A 262 -1.05 2.70 -10.49
CA LYS A 262 -2.27 2.72 -11.30
C LYS A 262 -3.42 2.03 -10.57
N LEU A 263 -3.17 0.86 -9.97
CA LEU A 263 -4.17 0.12 -9.21
C LEU A 263 -4.67 0.91 -8.00
N MET A 264 -3.75 1.45 -7.18
CA MET A 264 -4.11 2.25 -6.00
C MET A 264 -4.93 3.49 -6.38
N LEU A 265 -4.49 4.26 -7.39
CA LEU A 265 -5.17 5.48 -7.81
C LEU A 265 -6.54 5.22 -8.44
N SER A 266 -6.74 4.06 -9.08
CA SER A 266 -8.02 3.68 -9.70
C SER A 266 -9.19 3.62 -8.71
N LYS A 267 -8.90 3.41 -7.41
CA LYS A 267 -9.93 3.41 -6.37
C LYS A 267 -10.60 4.76 -6.20
N PHE A 268 -9.88 5.87 -6.40
CA PHE A 268 -10.34 7.22 -6.11
C PHE A 268 -11.16 7.86 -7.25
N THR A 269 -11.83 7.05 -8.05
CA THR A 269 -12.71 7.49 -9.14
C THR A 269 -14.05 8.01 -8.59
N VAL A 270 -14.67 8.96 -9.30
CA VAL A 270 -15.97 9.52 -8.91
C VAL A 270 -17.01 8.40 -8.82
N GLY A 271 -17.74 8.35 -7.70
CA GLY A 271 -18.76 7.32 -7.44
C GLY A 271 -18.23 6.10 -6.66
N SER A 272 -16.91 5.94 -6.53
CA SER A 272 -16.31 4.97 -5.62
C SER A 272 -16.42 5.44 -4.17
N PRO A 273 -16.69 4.57 -3.17
CA PRO A 273 -16.62 4.93 -1.75
C PRO A 273 -15.28 5.58 -1.36
N TRP A 274 -14.20 5.13 -1.99
CA TRP A 274 -12.83 5.63 -1.81
C TRP A 274 -12.66 7.11 -2.19
N TYR A 275 -13.52 7.64 -3.07
CA TYR A 275 -13.48 9.05 -3.43
C TYR A 275 -13.62 9.99 -2.22
N ASN A 276 -14.33 9.54 -1.18
CA ASN A 276 -14.58 10.32 0.03
C ASN A 276 -13.35 10.46 0.95
N PHE A 277 -12.29 9.68 0.72
CA PHE A 277 -11.03 9.80 1.45
C PHE A 277 -10.14 10.92 0.93
N ARG A 278 -10.54 11.60 -0.15
CA ARG A 278 -9.83 12.77 -0.64
C ARG A 278 -10.20 13.99 0.20
N MET A 279 -9.20 14.66 0.76
CA MET A 279 -9.41 16.01 1.29
C MET A 279 -9.85 16.93 0.14
N LYS A 280 -10.88 17.73 0.43
CA LYS A 280 -11.37 18.77 -0.47
C LYS A 280 -10.49 20.02 -0.40
#